data_AF-A0A7S0XTW0-F1
#
_entry.id   AF-A0A7S0XTW0-F1
#
_cell.length_a   1.000
_cell.length_b   1.000
_cell.length_c   1.000
_cell.angle_alpha   90.00
_cell.angle_beta   90.00
_cell.angle_gamma   90.00
#
_symmetry.space_group_name_H-M   'P 1'
#
loop_
_entity.id
_entity.type
_entity.pdbx_description
1 polymer ?
#
loop_
_entity_poly.entity_id
_entity_poly.type
_entity_poly.pdbx_seq_one_letter_code
_entity_poly.pdbx_strand_id
1 'polypeptide(L)'
;GGWAMYNVTLLDDGGTESGGSNTSAAHVLNVTAVHANQAPTFLLDCSADARYPALACSPACASGPGGCDVHVSVPEGCAGCPSVALEGCPAGLGYDFQGLAHTLSPSGDGNAFEAAQSLSFTVDLVASSVVHGTHSTLFHNATGLPALSAAGGGLTLCLAAGMVGNVTYRVTLTDDGGVGALGSDTSPALNLTIAVTPVNDAPSFTLDPAHSRLFYMPSSYHVVPAFAQGVRKGPAGADGRDLEAFQSVTFNVSSPSDPGFFTYSAISLYQGAND
;
A
#
# COMPACT_ATOMS: atom_id res chain seq x y z
N GLY A 1 26.22 22.20 -16.97
CA GLY A 1 26.06 23.26 -17.98
C GLY A 1 27.39 23.94 -18.25
N GLY A 2 27.55 24.56 -19.42
CA GLY A 2 28.77 25.26 -19.81
C GLY A 2 28.46 26.51 -20.62
N TRP A 3 29.37 27.48 -20.64
CA TRP A 3 29.27 28.69 -21.45
C TRP A 3 30.52 28.83 -22.30
N ALA A 4 30.33 29.24 -23.55
CA ALA A 4 31.40 29.50 -24.50
C ALA A 4 31.13 30.81 -25.23
N MET A 5 32.20 31.56 -25.49
CA MET A 5 32.18 32.83 -26.20
C MET A 5 33.05 32.71 -27.44
N TYR A 6 32.50 33.10 -28.58
CA TYR A 6 33.16 33.05 -29.87
C TYR A 6 33.26 34.45 -30.47
N ASN A 7 34.46 34.84 -30.88
CA ASN A 7 34.64 36.04 -31.70
C ASN A 7 34.49 35.66 -33.18
N VAL A 8 33.54 36.28 -33.85
CA VAL A 8 33.24 36.05 -35.26
C VAL A 8 33.71 37.27 -36.05
N THR A 9 34.66 37.05 -36.95
CA THR A 9 35.15 38.04 -37.91
C THR A 9 34.95 37.51 -39.32
N LEU A 10 34.41 38.33 -40.22
CA LEU A 10 34.37 38.02 -41.64
C LEU A 10 35.72 38.35 -42.26
N LEU A 11 36.20 37.48 -43.17
CA LEU A 11 37.39 37.72 -43.97
C LEU A 11 37.01 37.85 -45.45
N ASP A 12 37.65 38.78 -46.15
CA ASP A 12 37.66 38.85 -47.62
C ASP A 12 39.07 38.55 -48.19
N ASP A 13 39.13 38.34 -49.51
CA ASP A 13 40.35 38.04 -50.26
C ASP A 13 40.84 39.22 -51.14
N GLY A 14 40.30 40.43 -50.93
CA GLY A 14 40.54 41.59 -51.80
C GLY A 14 41.91 42.27 -51.62
N GLY A 15 42.60 41.98 -50.51
CA GLY A 15 43.92 42.54 -50.20
C GLY A 15 43.87 43.92 -49.52
N THR A 16 44.99 44.35 -48.94
CA THR A 16 45.06 45.58 -48.11
C THR A 16 45.67 46.79 -48.82
N GLU A 17 45.75 46.78 -50.16
CA GLU A 17 46.33 47.88 -50.94
C GLU A 17 45.52 49.18 -50.76
N SER A 18 46.18 50.34 -50.89
CA SER A 18 45.60 51.67 -50.67
C SER A 18 44.95 51.89 -49.30
N GLY A 19 45.29 51.08 -48.28
CA GLY A 19 44.77 51.22 -46.91
C GLY A 19 43.50 50.41 -46.62
N GLY A 20 43.15 49.42 -47.46
CA GLY A 20 42.02 48.51 -47.24
C GLY A 20 42.22 47.55 -46.06
N SER A 21 41.13 46.91 -45.60
CA SER A 21 41.12 45.93 -44.51
C SER A 21 40.34 44.69 -44.94
N ASN A 22 40.96 43.52 -44.84
CA ASN A 22 40.34 42.25 -45.21
C ASN A 22 39.49 41.65 -44.08
N THR A 23 39.37 42.32 -42.93
CA THR A 23 38.66 41.81 -41.76
C THR A 23 37.58 42.77 -41.29
N SER A 24 36.40 42.25 -40.97
CA SER A 24 35.36 43.01 -40.27
C SER A 24 35.74 43.27 -38.81
N ALA A 25 34.98 44.16 -38.14
CA ALA A 25 34.97 44.19 -36.68
C ALA A 25 34.50 42.82 -36.13
N ALA A 26 35.07 42.41 -34.99
CA ALA A 26 34.67 41.17 -34.32
C ALA A 26 33.30 41.31 -33.68
N HIS A 27 32.43 40.33 -33.92
CA HIS A 27 31.15 40.20 -33.24
C HIS A 27 31.21 39.05 -32.25
N VAL A 28 30.67 39.25 -31.05
CA VAL A 28 30.69 38.25 -29.99
C VAL A 28 29.43 37.38 -30.08
N LEU A 29 29.61 36.06 -30.19
CA LEU A 29 28.57 35.05 -30.07
C LEU A 29 28.72 34.33 -28.72
N ASN A 30 27.72 34.48 -27.86
CA ASN A 30 27.64 33.75 -26.60
C ASN A 30 26.77 32.50 -26.78
N VAL A 31 27.32 31.34 -26.40
CA VAL A 31 26.62 30.06 -26.38
C VAL A 31 26.56 29.55 -24.94
N THR A 32 25.35 29.27 -24.48
CA THR A 32 25.12 28.69 -23.14
C THR A 32 24.46 27.33 -23.30
N ALA A 33 25.09 26.31 -22.75
CA ALA A 33 24.53 24.96 -22.63
C ALA A 33 24.02 24.76 -21.20
N VAL A 34 22.71 24.61 -21.07
CA VAL A 34 22.05 24.23 -19.81
C VAL A 34 21.81 22.73 -19.79
N HIS A 35 21.92 22.12 -18.61
CA HIS A 35 21.53 20.72 -18.43
C HIS A 35 20.00 20.67 -18.32
N ALA A 36 19.37 19.79 -19.09
CA ALA A 36 17.93 19.51 -18.96
C ALA A 36 17.76 18.35 -17.97
N ASN A 37 16.81 18.48 -17.04
CA ASN A 37 16.56 17.43 -16.06
C ASN A 37 16.08 16.14 -16.74
N GLN A 38 16.50 14.99 -16.25
CA GLN A 38 16.06 13.69 -16.72
C GLN A 38 15.18 13.04 -15.66
N ALA A 39 14.12 12.37 -16.11
CA ALA A 39 13.25 11.66 -15.18
C ALA A 39 14.03 10.58 -14.42
N PRO A 40 13.68 10.34 -13.15
CA PRO A 40 14.35 9.34 -12.35
C PRO A 40 13.94 7.95 -12.80
N THR A 41 14.80 6.98 -12.55
CA THR A 41 14.58 5.58 -12.92
C THR A 41 14.72 4.66 -11.71
N PHE A 42 14.00 3.54 -11.76
CA PHE A 42 14.14 2.44 -10.81
C PHE A 42 13.64 1.17 -11.48
N LEU A 43 14.08 0.03 -10.95
CA LEU A 43 13.62 -1.29 -11.34
C LEU A 43 12.85 -1.93 -10.20
N LEU A 44 12.04 -2.92 -10.54
CA LEU A 44 11.19 -3.64 -9.60
C LEU A 44 11.62 -5.10 -9.52
N ASP A 45 11.75 -5.61 -8.30
CA ASP A 45 11.97 -7.02 -8.01
C ASP A 45 10.88 -7.53 -7.07
N CYS A 46 9.81 -8.08 -7.67
CA CYS A 46 8.73 -8.72 -6.93
C CYS A 46 9.13 -10.07 -6.29
N SER A 47 10.37 -10.53 -6.50
CA SER A 47 10.92 -11.74 -5.88
C SER A 47 11.99 -11.45 -4.82
N ALA A 48 12.31 -10.17 -4.58
CA ALA A 48 13.37 -9.74 -3.65
C ALA A 48 13.14 -10.25 -2.21
N ASP A 49 11.88 -10.39 -1.80
CA ASP A 49 11.52 -10.78 -0.45
C ASP A 49 10.76 -12.11 -0.39
N ALA A 50 11.52 -13.21 -0.30
CA ALA A 50 10.97 -14.56 -0.18
C ALA A 50 10.15 -14.82 1.10
N ARG A 51 10.13 -13.86 2.05
CA ARG A 51 9.31 -13.97 3.27
C ARG A 51 7.81 -13.84 2.96
N TYR A 52 7.47 -13.28 1.80
CA TYR A 52 6.09 -13.00 1.41
C TYR A 52 5.78 -13.56 0.01
N PRO A 53 5.13 -14.74 -0.12
CA PRO A 53 4.64 -15.25 -1.41
C PRO A 53 3.48 -14.40 -2.01
N ALA A 54 3.15 -13.29 -1.34
CA ALA A 54 2.07 -12.37 -1.60
C ALA A 54 2.38 -11.31 -2.67
N LEU A 55 3.65 -11.11 -3.03
CA LEU A 55 4.11 -10.07 -3.94
C LEU A 55 4.29 -10.63 -5.35
N ALA A 56 3.67 -10.00 -6.35
CA ALA A 56 3.75 -10.40 -7.74
C ALA A 56 3.79 -9.19 -8.68
N CYS A 57 4.48 -9.34 -9.81
CA CYS A 57 4.60 -8.33 -10.86
C CYS A 57 4.00 -8.88 -12.17
N SER A 58 3.23 -8.07 -12.88
CA SER A 58 2.72 -8.38 -14.23
C SER A 58 2.84 -7.18 -15.17
N PRO A 59 3.55 -7.28 -16.33
CA PRO A 59 4.53 -8.32 -16.66
C PRO A 59 5.69 -8.30 -15.63
N ALA A 60 6.81 -8.99 -15.85
CA ALA A 60 7.88 -9.11 -14.84
C ALA A 60 8.56 -7.79 -14.39
N CYS A 61 8.15 -6.62 -14.90
CA CYS A 61 8.58 -5.27 -14.50
C CYS A 61 10.10 -4.99 -14.51
N ALA A 62 10.89 -5.88 -15.12
CA ALA A 62 12.35 -5.78 -15.20
C ALA A 62 12.84 -4.61 -16.07
N SER A 63 11.97 -4.01 -16.88
CA SER A 63 12.27 -2.82 -17.69
C SER A 63 11.88 -1.50 -17.02
N GLY A 64 11.43 -1.53 -15.76
CA GLY A 64 11.01 -0.36 -15.00
C GLY A 64 9.50 -0.27 -14.80
N PRO A 65 9.01 0.85 -14.22
CA PRO A 65 7.64 0.98 -13.71
C PRO A 65 6.58 1.16 -14.80
N GLY A 66 6.94 1.61 -16.00
CA GLY A 66 5.99 1.96 -17.05
C GLY A 66 5.17 0.76 -17.52
N GLY A 67 3.87 0.74 -17.17
CA GLY A 67 2.97 -0.35 -17.52
C GLY A 67 3.16 -1.62 -16.68
N CYS A 68 3.82 -1.50 -15.53
CA CYS A 68 3.95 -2.54 -14.54
C CYS A 68 2.75 -2.54 -13.58
N ASP A 69 2.15 -3.71 -13.37
CA ASP A 69 1.20 -3.95 -12.28
C ASP A 69 1.88 -4.75 -11.17
N VAL A 70 1.99 -4.16 -9.99
CA VAL A 70 2.47 -4.80 -8.76
C VAL A 70 1.26 -5.18 -7.92
N HIS A 71 1.15 -6.46 -7.56
CA HIS A 71 0.08 -6.98 -6.73
C HIS A 71 0.63 -7.51 -5.41
N VAL A 72 0.04 -7.06 -4.31
CA VAL A 72 0.35 -7.49 -2.94
C VAL A 72 -0.91 -8.12 -2.33
N SER A 73 -0.85 -9.38 -1.94
CA SER A 73 -1.98 -10.10 -1.32
C SER A 73 -1.65 -10.60 0.09
N VAL A 74 -2.09 -9.88 1.12
CA VAL A 74 -1.76 -10.18 2.52
C VAL A 74 -3.02 -10.51 3.33
N PRO A 75 -2.95 -11.39 4.34
CA PRO A 75 -4.06 -11.61 5.25
C PRO A 75 -4.31 -10.39 6.15
N GLU A 76 -5.56 -10.20 6.58
CA GLU A 76 -5.86 -9.32 7.71
C GLU A 76 -5.20 -9.87 8.97
N GLY A 77 -4.48 -9.02 9.69
CA GLY A 77 -3.62 -9.50 10.77
C GLY A 77 -2.41 -10.30 10.26
N CYS A 78 -1.24 -9.90 10.73
CA CYS A 78 0.03 -10.51 10.42
C CYS A 78 0.36 -11.57 11.49
N ALA A 79 -0.39 -12.67 11.51
CA ALA A 79 -0.15 -13.78 12.42
C ALA A 79 1.13 -14.54 12.02
N GLY A 80 2.27 -14.09 12.52
CA GLY A 80 3.56 -14.75 12.33
C GLY A 80 4.44 -14.21 11.19
N CYS A 81 4.11 -13.08 10.57
CA CYS A 81 5.12 -12.44 9.72
C CYS A 81 6.27 -11.92 10.60
N PRO A 82 7.49 -11.81 10.02
CA PRO A 82 8.65 -11.30 10.73
C PRO A 82 8.23 -10.00 11.40
N SER A 83 8.39 -9.91 12.72
CA SER A 83 8.04 -8.74 13.49
C SER A 83 8.98 -7.59 13.12
N VAL A 84 8.78 -6.99 11.95
CA VAL A 84 9.27 -5.66 11.70
C VAL A 84 8.34 -4.79 12.52
N ALA A 85 8.81 -4.41 13.70
CA ALA A 85 8.20 -3.34 14.46
C ALA A 85 8.34 -2.09 13.60
N LEU A 86 7.39 -1.87 12.71
CA LEU A 86 7.26 -0.62 11.97
C LEU A 86 6.89 0.44 13.00
N GLU A 87 7.71 1.47 13.10
CA GLU A 87 7.50 2.55 14.05
C GLU A 87 6.11 3.16 13.86
N GLY A 88 5.34 3.27 14.95
CA GLY A 88 3.95 3.76 14.89
C GLY A 88 2.92 2.77 14.35
N CYS A 89 3.31 1.54 14.00
CA CYS A 89 2.39 0.47 13.60
C CYS A 89 2.11 -0.50 14.76
N PRO A 90 0.84 -0.82 15.07
CA PRO A 90 0.54 -1.82 16.09
C PRO A 90 1.12 -3.19 15.74
N ALA A 91 1.51 -3.94 16.77
CA ALA A 91 2.08 -5.27 16.61
C ALA A 91 1.12 -6.19 15.85
N GLY A 92 1.64 -6.91 14.85
CA GLY A 92 0.84 -7.82 14.04
C GLY A 92 -0.02 -7.13 12.98
N LEU A 93 0.20 -5.86 12.65
CA LEU A 93 -0.46 -5.18 11.52
C LEU A 93 0.49 -4.68 10.43
N GLY A 94 1.80 -4.87 10.64
CA GLY A 94 2.85 -4.39 9.75
C GLY A 94 3.32 -5.42 8.73
N TYR A 95 3.52 -4.99 7.49
CA TYR A 95 4.20 -5.74 6.43
C TYR A 95 5.36 -4.91 5.88
N ASP A 96 6.50 -5.55 5.64
CA ASP A 96 7.72 -4.88 5.18
C ASP A 96 8.37 -5.67 4.04
N PHE A 97 8.15 -5.19 2.81
CA PHE A 97 8.68 -5.76 1.58
C PHE A 97 9.97 -5.03 1.21
N GLN A 98 11.10 -5.62 1.59
CA GLN A 98 12.41 -5.04 1.35
C GLN A 98 12.85 -5.27 -0.11
N GLY A 99 13.54 -4.29 -0.69
CA GLY A 99 14.12 -4.42 -2.03
C GLY A 99 13.12 -4.47 -3.19
N LEU A 100 11.85 -4.12 -2.96
CA LEU A 100 10.84 -4.05 -4.03
C LEU A 100 11.32 -3.16 -5.18
N ALA A 101 11.70 -1.92 -4.87
CA ALA A 101 12.36 -1.03 -5.80
C ALA A 101 13.87 -1.13 -5.60
N HIS A 102 14.63 -1.20 -6.69
CA HIS A 102 16.08 -1.19 -6.62
C HIS A 102 16.67 -0.38 -7.78
N THR A 103 17.98 -0.18 -7.74
CA THR A 103 18.71 0.63 -8.74
C THR A 103 18.06 1.99 -8.96
N LEU A 104 17.63 2.64 -7.87
CA LEU A 104 17.04 3.97 -7.93
C LEU A 104 18.12 4.96 -8.37
N SER A 105 17.80 5.77 -9.37
CA SER A 105 18.68 6.78 -9.93
C SER A 105 17.89 8.07 -10.17
N PRO A 106 18.39 9.24 -9.72
CA PRO A 106 17.81 10.54 -10.08
C PRO A 106 17.96 10.88 -11.56
N SER A 107 18.74 10.10 -12.30
CA SER A 107 19.03 10.34 -13.71
C SER A 107 18.71 9.11 -14.55
N GLY A 108 18.07 9.33 -15.70
CA GLY A 108 17.82 8.27 -16.68
C GLY A 108 19.11 7.67 -17.27
N ASP A 109 20.13 8.50 -17.46
CA ASP A 109 21.41 8.09 -18.06
C ASP A 109 22.53 7.89 -17.02
N GLY A 110 22.21 8.03 -15.72
CA GLY A 110 23.17 7.87 -14.62
C GLY A 110 24.29 8.92 -14.62
N ASN A 111 24.03 10.10 -15.20
CA ASN A 111 25.05 11.13 -15.34
C ASN A 111 25.36 11.82 -14.00
N ALA A 112 26.53 12.43 -13.90
CA ALA A 112 26.97 13.09 -12.65
C ALA A 112 26.25 14.42 -12.36
N PHE A 113 25.49 14.98 -13.31
CA PHE A 113 24.84 16.28 -13.12
C PHE A 113 23.65 16.21 -12.16
N GLU A 114 23.02 15.04 -12.05
CA GLU A 114 21.81 14.83 -11.25
C GLU A 114 22.05 13.93 -10.04
N ALA A 115 23.27 13.41 -9.87
CA ALA A 115 23.61 12.46 -8.81
C ALA A 115 23.35 12.98 -7.38
N ALA A 116 23.21 14.29 -7.19
CA ALA A 116 22.92 14.93 -5.91
C ALA A 116 21.43 15.22 -5.69
N GLN A 117 20.57 14.96 -6.68
CA GLN A 117 19.13 15.20 -6.56
C GLN A 117 18.48 14.19 -5.61
N SER A 118 17.46 14.65 -4.91
CA SER A 118 16.73 13.85 -3.94
C SER A 118 15.55 13.14 -4.60
N LEU A 119 15.35 11.88 -4.26
CA LEU A 119 14.27 11.06 -4.78
C LEU A 119 13.10 10.94 -3.80
N SER A 120 11.87 11.00 -4.31
CA SER A 120 10.65 10.81 -3.52
C SER A 120 9.58 10.05 -4.30
N PHE A 121 8.89 9.11 -3.64
CA PHE A 121 7.73 8.44 -4.22
C PHE A 121 6.46 9.25 -3.98
N THR A 122 5.60 9.30 -5.00
CA THR A 122 4.22 9.80 -4.90
C THR A 122 3.26 8.63 -5.10
N VAL A 123 2.20 8.59 -4.29
CA VAL A 123 1.20 7.51 -4.28
C VAL A 123 -0.19 8.11 -4.36
N ASP A 124 -0.87 7.90 -5.47
CA ASP A 124 -2.22 8.43 -5.73
C ASP A 124 -3.25 7.29 -5.76
N LEU A 125 -4.40 7.49 -5.12
CA LEU A 125 -5.48 6.52 -5.15
C LEU A 125 -6.10 6.43 -6.57
N VAL A 126 -6.25 5.22 -7.09
CA VAL A 126 -6.93 4.95 -8.37
C VAL A 126 -8.32 4.35 -8.13
N ALA A 127 -8.38 3.28 -7.34
CA ALA A 127 -9.62 2.55 -7.08
C ALA A 127 -9.59 1.90 -5.68
N SER A 128 -10.77 1.69 -5.10
CA SER A 128 -10.90 1.11 -3.76
C SER A 128 -12.19 0.30 -3.65
N SER A 129 -12.12 -0.86 -3.02
CA SER A 129 -13.24 -1.70 -2.62
C SER A 129 -12.93 -2.29 -1.24
N VAL A 130 -13.44 -1.65 -0.18
CA VAL A 130 -13.21 -2.04 1.22
C VAL A 130 -14.55 -2.48 1.81
N VAL A 131 -14.58 -3.65 2.46
CA VAL A 131 -15.84 -4.32 2.87
C VAL A 131 -16.56 -3.51 3.96
N HIS A 132 -15.84 -2.74 4.78
CA HIS A 132 -16.42 -1.92 5.84
C HIS A 132 -15.75 -0.54 5.98
N GLY A 133 -15.66 0.23 4.89
CA GLY A 133 -15.14 1.59 4.95
C GLY A 133 -14.65 2.11 3.61
N THR A 134 -13.57 2.89 3.64
CA THR A 134 -12.90 3.47 2.47
C THR A 134 -11.42 3.08 2.46
N HIS A 135 -10.69 3.42 1.39
CA HIS A 135 -9.24 3.19 1.31
C HIS A 135 -8.48 3.67 2.57
N SER A 136 -8.89 4.82 3.14
CA SER A 136 -8.24 5.38 4.32
C SER A 136 -8.46 4.58 5.59
N THR A 137 -9.53 3.78 5.65
CA THR A 137 -9.79 2.87 6.77
C THR A 137 -9.07 1.54 6.64
N LEU A 138 -8.47 1.22 5.48
CA LEU A 138 -7.70 -0.01 5.30
C LEU A 138 -6.35 0.05 6.00
N PHE A 139 -5.81 1.25 6.21
CA PHE A 139 -4.53 1.49 6.87
C PHE A 139 -4.74 2.08 8.25
N HIS A 140 -3.81 1.78 9.16
CA HIS A 140 -3.79 2.37 10.50
C HIS A 140 -3.36 3.85 10.48
N ASN A 141 -2.58 4.27 9.46
CA ASN A 141 -2.13 5.64 9.34
C ASN A 141 -3.27 6.58 8.86
N ALA A 142 -3.18 7.85 9.24
CA ALA A 142 -4.20 8.85 8.89
C ALA A 142 -4.21 9.21 7.39
N THR A 143 -3.12 8.92 6.65
CA THR A 143 -3.02 9.23 5.22
C THR A 143 -3.76 8.21 4.35
N GLY A 144 -3.99 6.99 4.85
CA GLY A 144 -4.63 5.94 4.06
C GLY A 144 -3.75 5.41 2.92
N LEU A 145 -2.43 5.54 3.04
CA LEU A 145 -1.47 5.21 1.99
C LEU A 145 -0.42 4.19 2.46
N PRO A 146 0.05 3.30 1.57
CA PRO A 146 1.28 2.56 1.80
C PRO A 146 2.50 3.50 1.80
N ALA A 147 3.59 3.09 2.43
CA ALA A 147 4.84 3.85 2.45
C ALA A 147 5.89 3.18 1.55
N LEU A 148 6.45 3.95 0.62
CA LEU A 148 7.59 3.54 -0.20
C LEU A 148 8.81 4.41 0.14
N SER A 149 9.97 3.77 0.33
CA SER A 149 11.21 4.47 0.66
C SER A 149 12.12 4.60 -0.56
N ALA A 150 12.49 5.82 -0.95
CA ALA A 150 13.51 6.03 -1.98
C ALA A 150 14.94 5.72 -1.50
N ALA A 151 15.19 5.73 -0.19
CA ALA A 151 16.51 5.44 0.37
C ALA A 151 16.82 3.93 0.40
N GLY A 152 15.80 3.10 0.64
CA GLY A 152 15.96 1.64 0.78
C GLY A 152 15.19 0.82 -0.25
N GLY A 153 14.32 1.45 -1.05
CA GLY A 153 13.50 0.76 -2.04
C GLY A 153 12.42 -0.15 -1.46
N GLY A 154 12.18 -0.09 -0.15
CA GLY A 154 11.20 -0.91 0.54
C GLY A 154 9.77 -0.36 0.45
N LEU A 155 8.79 -1.27 0.40
CA LEU A 155 7.36 -0.99 0.56
C LEU A 155 6.92 -1.48 1.95
N THR A 156 6.34 -0.59 2.74
CA THR A 156 5.78 -0.93 4.06
C THR A 156 4.28 -0.66 4.09
N LEU A 157 3.55 -1.61 4.68
CA LEU A 157 2.11 -1.51 4.92
C LEU A 157 1.87 -1.54 6.42
N CYS A 158 1.04 -0.63 6.93
CA CYS A 158 0.51 -0.72 8.28
C CYS A 158 -1.02 -0.77 8.20
N LEU A 159 -1.57 -1.97 8.27
CA LEU A 159 -3.00 -2.20 8.07
C LEU A 159 -3.80 -1.81 9.31
N ALA A 160 -5.07 -1.47 9.13
CA ALA A 160 -6.01 -1.38 10.23
C ALA A 160 -6.47 -2.79 10.64
N ALA A 161 -6.71 -3.01 11.93
CA ALA A 161 -7.13 -4.31 12.46
C ALA A 161 -8.51 -4.72 11.90
N GLY A 162 -8.61 -5.95 11.41
CA GLY A 162 -9.86 -6.54 10.93
C GLY A 162 -10.43 -5.92 9.65
N MET A 163 -9.64 -5.08 8.96
CA MET A 163 -10.08 -4.40 7.74
C MET A 163 -9.63 -5.18 6.53
N VAL A 164 -10.60 -5.52 5.66
CA VAL A 164 -10.40 -6.29 4.44
C VAL A 164 -10.87 -5.52 3.21
N GLY A 165 -10.21 -5.77 2.09
CA GLY A 165 -10.53 -5.09 0.84
C GLY A 165 -9.39 -5.05 -0.15
N ASN A 166 -9.65 -4.43 -1.29
CA ASN A 166 -8.68 -4.19 -2.34
C ASN A 166 -8.57 -2.68 -2.59
N VAL A 167 -7.33 -2.18 -2.65
CA VAL A 167 -7.05 -0.79 -3.05
C VAL A 167 -5.97 -0.79 -4.11
N THR A 168 -6.18 -0.02 -5.18
CA THR A 168 -5.20 0.19 -6.24
C THR A 168 -4.73 1.63 -6.21
N TYR A 169 -3.41 1.79 -6.22
CA TYR A 169 -2.70 3.06 -6.24
C TYR A 169 -1.89 3.20 -7.53
N ARG A 170 -1.68 4.43 -7.95
CA ARG A 170 -0.70 4.81 -8.97
C ARG A 170 0.53 5.33 -8.25
N VAL A 171 1.71 4.80 -8.61
CA VAL A 171 2.97 5.17 -7.95
C VAL A 171 3.95 5.73 -8.99
N THR A 172 4.56 6.87 -8.67
CA THR A 172 5.65 7.49 -9.45
C THR A 172 6.83 7.81 -8.55
N LEU A 173 8.03 7.83 -9.11
CA LEU A 173 9.23 8.36 -8.49
C LEU A 173 9.49 9.76 -9.07
N THR A 174 9.84 10.72 -8.22
CA THR A 174 10.13 12.10 -8.59
C THR A 174 11.48 12.53 -8.02
N ASP A 175 12.29 13.24 -8.81
CA ASP A 175 13.50 13.94 -8.35
C ASP A 175 13.21 15.42 -8.05
N ASP A 176 14.18 16.14 -7.45
CA ASP A 176 14.07 17.56 -7.12
C ASP A 176 14.70 18.52 -8.16
N GLY A 177 15.06 18.02 -9.35
CA GLY A 177 15.66 18.79 -10.43
C GLY A 177 14.67 19.59 -11.29
N GLY A 178 13.39 19.22 -11.26
CA GLY A 178 12.26 19.95 -11.85
C GLY A 178 12.12 19.85 -13.39
N VAL A 179 11.04 20.41 -13.94
CA VAL A 179 10.66 20.28 -15.38
C VAL A 179 11.19 21.38 -16.32
N GLY A 180 12.16 22.17 -15.87
CA GLY A 180 12.70 23.30 -16.65
C GLY A 180 13.55 22.86 -17.85
N ALA A 181 13.74 23.75 -18.83
CA ALA A 181 14.66 23.55 -19.97
C ALA A 181 14.45 22.23 -20.75
N LEU A 182 13.19 21.84 -20.99
CA LEU A 182 12.79 20.56 -21.61
C LEU A 182 13.05 19.32 -20.75
N GLY A 183 13.34 19.52 -19.47
CA GLY A 183 13.56 18.44 -18.53
C GLY A 183 12.28 17.78 -18.04
N SER A 184 12.45 16.61 -17.42
CA SER A 184 11.41 15.85 -16.74
C SER A 184 11.94 15.43 -15.38
N ASP A 185 11.10 15.45 -14.35
CA ASP A 185 11.47 15.08 -12.98
C ASP A 185 10.71 13.85 -12.48
N THR A 186 9.88 13.24 -13.32
CA THR A 186 8.90 12.23 -12.89
C THR A 186 8.99 10.98 -13.74
N SER A 187 9.13 9.83 -13.09
CA SER A 187 9.21 8.52 -13.75
C SER A 187 7.88 8.13 -14.42
N PRO A 188 7.89 7.13 -15.32
CA PRO A 188 6.66 6.42 -15.66
C PRO A 188 5.98 5.85 -14.41
N ALA A 189 4.65 5.75 -14.44
CA ALA A 189 3.87 5.24 -13.33
C ALA A 189 3.70 3.71 -13.38
N LEU A 190 3.69 3.08 -12.20
CA LEU A 190 3.22 1.70 -12.00
C LEU A 190 1.86 1.70 -11.27
N ASN A 191 1.12 0.61 -11.40
CA ASN A 191 -0.05 0.35 -10.56
C ASN A 191 0.35 -0.57 -9.40
N LEU A 192 -0.01 -0.19 -8.18
CA LEU A 192 0.17 -0.99 -6.97
C LEU A 192 -1.20 -1.39 -6.43
N THR A 193 -1.55 -2.66 -6.55
CA THR A 193 -2.76 -3.23 -5.97
C THR A 193 -2.44 -3.93 -4.67
N ILE A 194 -3.12 -3.54 -3.60
CA ILE A 194 -3.02 -4.15 -2.27
C ILE A 194 -4.36 -4.83 -1.97
N ALA A 195 -4.33 -6.13 -1.83
CA ALA A 195 -5.44 -6.97 -1.43
C ALA A 195 -5.21 -7.48 0.00
N VAL A 196 -6.11 -7.10 0.92
CA VAL A 196 -6.15 -7.62 2.28
C VAL A 196 -7.25 -8.67 2.35
N THR A 197 -6.85 -9.93 2.54
CA THR A 197 -7.76 -11.08 2.55
C THR A 197 -8.26 -11.39 3.97
N PRO A 198 -9.53 -11.79 4.13
CA PRO A 198 -10.07 -12.11 5.45
C PRO A 198 -9.37 -13.31 6.09
N VAL A 199 -9.25 -13.27 7.40
CA VAL A 199 -8.79 -14.36 8.28
C VAL A 199 -9.94 -14.69 9.21
N ASN A 200 -10.30 -15.97 9.25
CA ASN A 200 -11.40 -16.40 10.11
C ASN A 200 -11.03 -16.25 11.59
N ASP A 201 -11.69 -15.35 12.30
CA ASP A 201 -11.57 -15.19 13.73
C ASP A 201 -12.57 -16.08 14.51
N ALA A 202 -12.35 -16.20 15.82
CA ALA A 202 -13.22 -16.99 16.68
C ALA A 202 -14.48 -16.20 17.08
N PRO A 203 -15.69 -16.80 17.00
CA PRO A 203 -16.89 -16.16 17.47
C PRO A 203 -16.90 -16.04 19.00
N SER A 204 -17.65 -15.06 19.51
CA SER A 204 -17.79 -14.83 20.94
C SER A 204 -19.24 -14.56 21.34
N PHE A 205 -19.57 -14.86 22.59
CA PHE A 205 -20.84 -14.53 23.22
C PHE A 205 -20.65 -14.53 24.73
N THR A 206 -21.56 -13.89 25.45
CA THR A 206 -21.66 -13.99 26.91
C THR A 206 -22.95 -14.69 27.28
N LEU A 207 -22.91 -15.47 28.36
CA LEU A 207 -24.13 -16.01 28.95
C LEU A 207 -24.79 -14.99 29.87
N ASP A 208 -26.10 -15.10 30.04
CA ASP A 208 -26.81 -14.41 31.11
C ASP A 208 -26.09 -14.64 32.46
N PRO A 209 -25.76 -13.60 33.24
CA PRO A 209 -25.18 -13.75 34.58
C PRO A 209 -25.99 -14.67 35.49
N ALA A 210 -27.30 -14.78 35.27
CA ALA A 210 -28.16 -15.72 35.97
C ALA A 210 -28.36 -17.05 35.19
N HIS A 211 -27.34 -17.54 34.48
CA HIS A 211 -27.40 -18.79 33.70
C HIS A 211 -27.74 -20.04 34.53
N SER A 212 -27.57 -20.02 35.85
CA SER A 212 -28.08 -21.07 36.73
C SER A 212 -29.58 -20.88 36.98
N ARG A 213 -30.37 -21.88 36.60
CA ARG A 213 -31.83 -21.87 36.73
C ARG A 213 -32.30 -23.07 37.53
N LEU A 214 -33.24 -22.83 38.44
CA LEU A 214 -34.01 -23.88 39.09
C LEU A 214 -35.28 -24.10 38.29
N PHE A 215 -35.48 -25.34 37.89
CA PHE A 215 -36.63 -25.77 37.12
C PHE A 215 -37.43 -26.77 37.93
N TYR A 216 -38.74 -26.55 38.01
CA TYR A 216 -39.65 -27.41 38.74
C TYR A 216 -40.39 -28.34 37.78
N MET A 217 -40.31 -29.64 38.06
CA MET A 217 -41.17 -30.66 37.46
C MET A 217 -42.64 -30.41 37.88
N PRO A 218 -43.65 -30.77 37.07
CA PRO A 218 -43.59 -31.65 35.90
C PRO A 218 -43.62 -30.91 34.55
N SER A 219 -43.12 -29.68 34.47
CA SER A 219 -43.16 -28.92 33.22
C SER A 219 -42.35 -29.62 32.12
N SER A 220 -42.93 -29.68 30.92
CA SER A 220 -42.37 -30.42 29.78
C SER A 220 -41.35 -29.62 28.98
N TYR A 221 -41.31 -28.29 29.15
CA TYR A 221 -40.30 -27.43 28.55
C TYR A 221 -40.03 -26.20 29.43
N HIS A 222 -38.83 -25.66 29.30
CA HIS A 222 -38.41 -24.40 29.90
C HIS A 222 -37.78 -23.50 28.85
N VAL A 223 -38.03 -22.20 28.96
CA VAL A 223 -37.40 -21.19 28.13
C VAL A 223 -36.54 -20.31 29.02
N VAL A 224 -35.27 -20.14 28.64
CA VAL A 224 -34.37 -19.17 29.25
C VAL A 224 -34.24 -18.00 28.27
N PRO A 225 -35.03 -16.93 28.44
CA PRO A 225 -34.91 -15.77 27.57
C PRO A 225 -33.52 -15.15 27.73
N ALA A 226 -32.98 -14.60 26.65
CA ALA A 226 -31.67 -13.94 26.61
C ALA A 226 -30.51 -14.79 27.16
N PHE A 227 -30.57 -16.12 26.96
CA PHE A 227 -29.55 -17.07 27.44
C PHE A 227 -28.13 -16.71 26.97
N ALA A 228 -27.98 -16.39 25.69
CA ALA A 228 -26.74 -15.88 25.11
C ALA A 228 -26.95 -14.44 24.63
N GLN A 229 -26.00 -13.58 24.94
CA GLN A 229 -26.00 -12.15 24.60
C GLN A 229 -24.70 -11.79 23.90
N GLY A 230 -24.72 -10.68 23.16
CA GLY A 230 -23.52 -10.17 22.50
C GLY A 230 -22.90 -11.15 21.50
N VAL A 231 -23.71 -11.98 20.84
CA VAL A 231 -23.21 -12.97 19.87
C VAL A 231 -22.53 -12.23 18.71
N ARG A 232 -21.25 -12.52 18.52
CA ARG A 232 -20.38 -11.93 17.51
C ARG A 232 -19.68 -13.03 16.75
N LYS A 233 -19.58 -12.85 15.43
CA LYS A 233 -18.91 -13.77 14.51
C LYS A 233 -17.40 -13.60 14.58
N GLY A 234 -16.95 -12.35 14.75
CA GLY A 234 -15.56 -12.03 15.04
C GLY A 234 -15.38 -10.75 15.87
N PRO A 235 -14.17 -10.17 15.82
CA PRO A 235 -13.86 -8.87 16.43
C PRO A 235 -14.78 -7.76 15.92
N ALA A 236 -14.98 -6.74 16.75
CA ALA A 236 -15.66 -5.52 16.30
C ALA A 236 -14.64 -4.51 15.78
N GLY A 237 -15.06 -3.77 14.75
CA GLY A 237 -14.37 -2.57 14.31
C GLY A 237 -14.49 -1.44 15.33
N ALA A 238 -13.79 -0.34 15.04
CA ALA A 238 -13.80 0.86 15.87
C ALA A 238 -15.21 1.48 16.01
N ASP A 239 -16.11 1.21 15.07
CA ASP A 239 -17.50 1.65 15.06
C ASP A 239 -18.47 0.65 15.74
N GLY A 240 -17.94 -0.43 16.32
CA GLY A 240 -18.72 -1.45 17.02
C GLY A 240 -19.39 -2.49 16.11
N ARG A 241 -19.25 -2.38 14.78
CA ARG A 241 -19.77 -3.40 13.85
C ARG A 241 -18.92 -4.65 13.90
N ASP A 242 -19.57 -5.80 13.74
CA ASP A 242 -18.92 -7.10 13.59
C ASP A 242 -18.22 -7.18 12.23
N LEU A 243 -16.90 -7.30 12.21
CA LEU A 243 -16.11 -7.26 10.98
C LEU A 243 -16.31 -8.52 10.14
N GLU A 244 -16.74 -9.62 10.77
CA GLU A 244 -17.05 -10.89 10.13
C GLU A 244 -18.56 -11.10 9.98
N ALA A 245 -19.34 -10.02 9.90
CA ALA A 245 -20.81 -10.08 9.81
C ALA A 245 -21.33 -10.96 8.64
N PHE A 246 -20.51 -11.16 7.59
CA PHE A 246 -20.78 -11.99 6.43
C PHE A 246 -20.73 -13.51 6.71
N GLN A 247 -20.12 -13.93 7.83
CA GLN A 247 -20.10 -15.33 8.22
C GLN A 247 -21.44 -15.77 8.84
N SER A 248 -21.59 -17.06 9.12
CA SER A 248 -22.74 -17.63 9.83
C SER A 248 -22.27 -18.40 11.05
N VAL A 249 -22.95 -18.23 12.18
CA VAL A 249 -22.62 -18.91 13.45
C VAL A 249 -23.79 -19.77 13.90
N THR A 250 -23.50 -20.87 14.58
CA THR A 250 -24.49 -21.76 15.19
C THR A 250 -23.90 -22.29 16.48
N PHE A 251 -24.74 -22.54 17.49
CA PHE A 251 -24.30 -23.16 18.72
C PHE A 251 -24.34 -24.67 18.59
N ASN A 252 -23.29 -25.32 19.06
CA ASN A 252 -23.27 -26.76 19.30
C ASN A 252 -23.46 -26.99 20.80
N VAL A 253 -24.42 -27.82 21.19
CA VAL A 253 -24.79 -28.03 22.59
C VAL A 253 -24.66 -29.50 22.96
N SER A 254 -23.91 -29.78 24.02
CA SER A 254 -23.69 -31.12 24.56
C SER A 254 -23.77 -31.11 26.09
N SER A 255 -24.25 -32.21 26.69
CA SER A 255 -24.22 -32.42 28.15
C SER A 255 -23.10 -33.41 28.51
N PRO A 256 -21.90 -32.94 28.88
CA PRO A 256 -20.77 -33.83 29.16
C PRO A 256 -20.91 -34.59 30.48
N SER A 257 -21.62 -34.04 31.46
CA SER A 257 -21.79 -34.67 32.78
C SER A 257 -22.95 -35.66 32.85
N ASP A 258 -23.98 -35.46 32.04
CA ASP A 258 -25.14 -36.36 31.98
C ASP A 258 -25.80 -36.31 30.58
N PRO A 259 -25.31 -37.12 29.62
CA PRO A 259 -25.88 -37.18 28.28
C PRO A 259 -27.35 -37.64 28.24
N GLY A 260 -27.85 -38.30 29.30
CA GLY A 260 -29.20 -38.85 29.39
C GLY A 260 -30.20 -37.95 30.11
N PHE A 261 -29.75 -36.79 30.63
CA PHE A 261 -30.60 -35.87 31.41
C PHE A 261 -31.84 -35.41 30.62
N PHE A 262 -31.70 -35.22 29.30
CA PHE A 262 -32.81 -34.89 28.42
C PHE A 262 -33.24 -36.11 27.59
N THR A 263 -34.53 -36.45 27.61
CA THR A 263 -35.13 -37.54 26.81
C THR A 263 -35.21 -37.22 25.31
N TYR A 264 -35.08 -35.94 24.95
CA TYR A 264 -34.92 -35.43 23.58
C TYR A 264 -33.82 -34.37 23.61
N SER A 265 -32.92 -34.33 22.61
CA SER A 265 -31.92 -33.27 22.49
C SER A 265 -32.61 -31.93 22.21
N ALA A 266 -33.06 -31.25 23.27
CA ALA A 266 -34.03 -30.16 23.17
C ALA A 266 -33.47 -28.80 23.63
N ILE A 267 -32.16 -28.58 23.52
CA ILE A 267 -31.62 -27.21 23.57
C ILE A 267 -31.70 -26.66 22.15
N SER A 268 -32.87 -26.12 21.82
CA SER A 268 -33.06 -25.32 20.61
C SER A 268 -32.91 -23.85 20.99
N LEU A 269 -31.96 -23.17 20.36
CA LEU A 269 -31.85 -21.73 20.49
C LEU A 269 -32.89 -21.08 19.59
N TYR A 270 -33.85 -20.43 20.22
CA TYR A 270 -34.84 -19.62 19.52
C TYR A 270 -34.30 -18.19 19.44
N GLN A 271 -33.97 -17.72 18.24
CA GLN A 271 -33.88 -16.27 18.01
C GLN A 271 -35.31 -15.75 18.07
N GLY A 272 -35.65 -15.00 19.12
CA GLY A 272 -36.86 -14.19 19.10
C GLY A 272 -36.81 -13.29 17.87
N ALA A 273 -37.88 -13.25 17.09
CA ALA A 273 -38.04 -12.25 16.03
C ALA A 273 -37.83 -10.88 16.66
N ASN A 274 -36.80 -10.16 16.23
CA ASN A 274 -36.63 -8.76 16.61
C ASN A 274 -37.69 -7.96 15.83
N ASP A 275 -38.56 -7.27 16.55
CA ASP A 275 -39.33 -6.13 16.06
C ASP A 275 -38.38 -4.98 15.63
#